data_AF-A0A8C5X390-F1
#
_entry.id   AF-A0A8C5X390-F1
#
_cell.length_a   1.000
_cell.length_b   1.000
_cell.length_c   1.000
_cell.angle_alpha   90.00
_cell.angle_beta   90.00
_cell.angle_gamma   90.00
#
_symmetry.space_group_name_H-M   'P 1'
#
loop_
_entity.id
_entity.type
_entity.pdbx_description
1 polymer ?
#
loop_
_entity_poly.entity_id
_entity_poly.type
_entity_poly.pdbx_seq_one_letter_code
_entity_poly.pdbx_strand_id
1 'polypeptide(L)'
;MRAERVHSWQSQPTRARRGPSRLPPPLGPLPLLCSQPKSSFFSPLKSPWRPGCLPGIPGCGRNLQGEFPRSPKGSGHNQGCGEGTYTPQPPCMKETFLVLSLHNKLRSKVQPPAANMQKLEWSEELGRLAGARAASCLEGPAPPPAPQLGWSEVLLPAGAGGFGAVLELWFAEGRRYDYGTGRCAGNATCRHYTQLVWATAGQLGCGRHRCPGPHGPSEAFACAYSPGGNWEVAGTPILPYKQGPWCSLCTAGLSGCFKSWDHSGGLCEVPRNPCRMSCRNSGRLDMSSCQCACPPGYTGRYCQVRCSGQCLHGRFRKEECSCLCDAGYGGAECGSESVPASFRWDVGEPSSFTSFAFGQPDNQG
;
A
#
# COMPACT_ATOMS: atom_id res chain seq x y z
N MET A 1 34.03 -8.60 42.43
CA MET A 1 35.46 -8.58 42.78
C MET A 1 36.06 -9.94 42.46
N ARG A 2 36.89 -10.05 41.42
CA ARG A 2 37.99 -11.00 41.33
C ARG A 2 38.91 -10.52 40.22
N ALA A 3 40.11 -10.13 40.61
CA ALA A 3 41.22 -9.82 39.71
C ALA A 3 42.00 -11.11 39.48
N GLU A 4 42.59 -11.29 38.30
CA GLU A 4 43.99 -11.72 38.18
C GLU A 4 44.56 -11.50 36.77
N ARG A 5 45.76 -10.91 36.78
CA ARG A 5 46.82 -10.75 35.75
C ARG A 5 47.31 -12.14 35.26
N VAL A 6 48.11 -12.37 34.22
CA VAL A 6 48.95 -11.66 33.21
C VAL A 6 49.35 -12.78 32.22
N HIS A 7 49.57 -12.48 30.93
CA HIS A 7 50.78 -12.91 30.21
C HIS A 7 50.84 -12.27 28.82
N SER A 8 51.91 -11.50 28.60
CA SER A 8 52.30 -10.95 27.31
C SER A 8 53.19 -11.93 26.55
N TRP A 9 53.02 -12.04 25.24
CA TRP A 9 54.09 -12.38 24.31
C TRP A 9 54.04 -11.42 23.11
N GLN A 10 55.17 -10.76 22.89
CA GLN A 10 55.44 -9.85 21.78
C GLN A 10 55.82 -10.64 20.52
N SER A 11 55.45 -10.13 19.34
CA SER A 11 56.12 -10.45 18.07
C SER A 11 56.03 -9.22 17.16
N GLN A 12 57.20 -8.76 16.72
CA GLN A 12 57.41 -7.61 15.83
C GLN A 12 57.20 -7.97 14.34
N PRO A 13 57.18 -6.97 13.43
CA PRO A 13 56.60 -7.07 12.09
C PRO A 13 57.63 -7.38 10.98
N THR A 14 57.18 -8.02 9.90
CA THR A 14 57.96 -8.20 8.66
C THR A 14 57.46 -7.27 7.55
N ARG A 15 58.42 -6.75 6.79
CA ARG A 15 58.29 -5.70 5.78
C ARG A 15 58.35 -6.29 4.36
N ALA A 16 57.64 -5.60 3.45
CA ALA A 16 57.86 -5.48 1.99
C ALA A 16 57.31 -6.57 1.05
N ARG A 17 56.49 -6.12 0.07
CA ARG A 17 56.93 -5.94 -1.34
C ARG A 17 55.91 -5.10 -2.14
N ARG A 18 56.43 -4.18 -2.96
CA ARG A 18 55.72 -3.39 -3.99
C ARG A 18 55.57 -4.22 -5.26
N GLY A 19 54.46 -4.01 -5.99
CA GLY A 19 54.22 -4.42 -7.37
C GLY A 19 53.18 -3.48 -8.02
N PRO A 20 53.18 -3.30 -9.36
CA PRO A 20 53.02 -1.97 -9.95
C PRO A 20 51.60 -1.60 -10.45
N SER A 21 51.47 -0.30 -10.64
CA SER A 21 50.40 0.52 -11.20
C SER A 21 49.81 0.00 -12.52
N ARG A 22 48.47 0.01 -12.62
CA ARG A 22 47.75 0.14 -13.90
C ARG A 22 46.61 1.15 -13.75
N LEU A 23 46.84 2.33 -14.32
CA LEU A 23 45.84 3.35 -14.61
C LEU A 23 44.96 2.91 -15.79
N PRO A 24 43.63 3.12 -15.78
CA PRO A 24 42.83 3.10 -16.99
C PRO A 24 42.96 4.43 -17.78
N PRO A 25 42.77 4.39 -19.11
CA PRO A 25 43.03 5.52 -20.02
C PRO A 25 41.92 6.60 -20.01
N PRO A 26 42.18 7.79 -20.58
CA PRO A 26 41.27 8.93 -20.56
C PRO A 26 40.26 8.88 -21.71
N LEU A 27 39.04 9.33 -21.46
CA LEU A 27 38.08 9.72 -22.49
C LEU A 27 37.52 11.10 -22.13
N GLY A 28 37.87 12.12 -22.92
CA GLY A 28 37.09 13.37 -23.02
C GLY A 28 36.19 13.32 -24.27
N PRO A 29 35.57 14.44 -24.71
CA PRO A 29 35.19 15.65 -23.98
C PRO A 29 33.64 15.80 -23.89
N LEU A 30 33.19 16.75 -23.05
CA LEU A 30 31.82 17.25 -23.00
C LEU A 30 31.40 17.89 -24.35
N PRO A 31 30.08 18.00 -24.61
CA PRO A 31 29.53 19.19 -25.24
C PRO A 31 28.83 20.08 -24.20
N LEU A 32 29.26 21.33 -24.22
CA LEU A 32 28.67 22.48 -23.57
C LEU A 32 27.32 22.87 -24.21
N LEU A 33 26.41 23.27 -23.32
CA LEU A 33 25.39 24.33 -23.43
C LEU A 33 25.27 25.13 -24.74
N CYS A 34 24.03 25.30 -25.19
CA CYS A 34 23.39 26.53 -25.68
C CYS A 34 21.94 26.17 -26.13
N SER A 35 20.84 26.88 -25.86
CA SER A 35 20.63 28.26 -25.46
C SER A 35 19.24 28.43 -24.82
N GLN A 36 19.15 29.31 -23.83
CA GLN A 36 17.91 29.98 -23.42
C GLN A 36 17.40 30.90 -24.56
N PRO A 37 16.16 31.36 -24.47
CA PRO A 37 16.01 32.81 -24.36
C PRO A 37 15.22 33.23 -23.11
N LYS A 38 15.86 34.12 -22.34
CA LYS A 38 15.20 35.07 -21.44
C LYS A 38 14.49 36.11 -22.31
N SER A 39 13.24 36.45 -21.99
CA SER A 39 12.91 37.72 -21.32
C SER A 39 11.43 38.07 -21.44
N SER A 40 10.77 38.15 -20.27
CA SER A 40 9.86 39.23 -19.84
C SER A 40 8.71 39.69 -20.76
N PHE A 41 7.46 39.53 -20.32
CA PHE A 41 6.66 40.60 -19.69
C PHE A 41 5.16 40.19 -19.57
N PHE A 42 4.52 40.67 -18.48
CA PHE A 42 3.07 40.80 -18.23
C PHE A 42 2.18 39.54 -18.06
N SER A 43 1.72 39.33 -16.81
CA SER A 43 0.36 38.86 -16.48
C SER A 43 -0.68 39.95 -16.86
N PRO A 44 -2.02 39.73 -16.80
CA PRO A 44 -2.80 38.53 -16.41
C PRO A 44 -3.98 38.19 -17.38
N LEU A 45 -4.77 37.17 -17.00
CA LEU A 45 -6.19 36.93 -17.36
C LEU A 45 -6.55 36.35 -18.75
N LYS A 46 -6.89 35.06 -18.78
CA LYS A 46 -8.26 34.50 -19.07
C LYS A 46 -8.18 33.04 -19.55
N SER A 47 -8.83 32.15 -18.81
CA SER A 47 -9.43 30.91 -19.32
C SER A 47 -10.61 31.28 -20.24
N PRO A 48 -10.92 30.51 -21.31
CA PRO A 48 -11.67 29.25 -21.15
C PRO A 48 -11.33 28.15 -22.17
N TRP A 49 -11.31 26.88 -21.76
CA TRP A 49 -11.43 25.75 -22.69
C TRP A 49 -12.76 25.03 -22.47
N ARG A 50 -13.71 25.31 -23.36
CA ARG A 50 -14.81 24.40 -23.73
C ARG A 50 -14.31 23.52 -24.87
N PRO A 51 -14.59 22.21 -24.92
CA PRO A 51 -14.33 21.42 -26.12
C PRO A 51 -15.42 21.72 -27.16
N GLY A 52 -15.05 22.41 -28.23
CA GLY A 52 -15.85 22.52 -29.44
C GLY A 52 -15.62 21.30 -30.33
N CYS A 53 -16.72 20.70 -30.79
CA CYS A 53 -16.75 19.65 -31.81
C CYS A 53 -16.22 20.17 -33.15
N LEU A 54 -15.41 19.36 -33.84
CA LEU A 54 -15.07 19.56 -35.26
C LEU A 54 -16.24 19.06 -36.15
N PRO A 55 -16.65 19.81 -37.19
CA PRO A 55 -17.71 19.40 -38.11
C PRO A 55 -17.15 18.53 -39.23
N GLY A 56 -17.81 17.42 -39.58
CA GLY A 56 -17.43 16.70 -40.81
C GLY A 56 -17.82 15.23 -41.02
N ILE A 57 -18.74 14.62 -40.25
CA ILE A 57 -19.21 13.25 -40.57
C ILE A 57 -20.75 13.20 -40.51
N PRO A 58 -21.44 12.94 -41.64
CA PRO A 58 -22.89 12.81 -41.67
C PRO A 58 -23.31 11.38 -41.29
N GLY A 59 -24.26 11.26 -40.37
CA GLY A 59 -24.98 10.02 -40.10
C GLY A 59 -24.88 9.52 -38.67
N CYS A 60 -25.69 10.10 -37.78
CA CYS A 60 -26.24 9.36 -36.64
C CYS A 60 -27.41 10.15 -36.03
N GLY A 61 -28.56 10.05 -36.69
CA GLY A 61 -29.85 10.33 -36.07
C GLY A 61 -30.70 9.07 -36.17
N ARG A 62 -30.93 8.40 -35.04
CA ARG A 62 -32.21 7.76 -34.70
C ARG A 62 -32.17 7.12 -33.30
N ASN A 63 -33.22 7.45 -32.55
CA ASN A 63 -33.68 6.78 -31.34
C ASN A 63 -33.77 5.26 -31.53
N LEU A 64 -33.26 4.51 -30.55
CA LEU A 64 -33.80 3.20 -30.19
C LEU A 64 -33.91 3.14 -28.66
N GLN A 65 -35.15 3.20 -28.21
CA GLN A 65 -35.55 2.76 -26.87
C GLN A 65 -35.34 1.25 -26.79
N GLY A 66 -34.58 0.82 -25.79
CA GLY A 66 -34.39 -0.58 -25.43
C GLY A 66 -34.19 -0.68 -23.92
N GLU A 67 -35.17 -1.27 -23.26
CA GLU A 67 -35.22 -1.51 -21.82
C GLU A 67 -34.03 -2.34 -21.32
N PHE A 68 -33.36 -1.86 -20.28
CA PHE A 68 -32.49 -2.66 -19.41
C PHE A 68 -33.22 -2.94 -18.08
N PRO A 69 -33.13 -4.17 -17.53
CA PRO A 69 -33.89 -4.57 -16.36
C PRO A 69 -33.44 -3.82 -15.09
N ARG A 70 -34.45 -3.31 -14.36
CA ARG A 70 -34.30 -2.61 -13.08
C ARG A 70 -33.79 -3.56 -11.99
N SER A 71 -32.66 -3.22 -11.38
CA SER A 71 -32.29 -3.71 -10.04
C SER A 71 -32.79 -2.74 -8.95
N PRO A 72 -33.02 -3.22 -7.71
CA PRO A 72 -34.00 -2.64 -6.80
C PRO A 72 -33.56 -1.28 -6.24
N LYS A 73 -34.55 -0.41 -6.06
CA LYS A 73 -34.45 0.92 -5.47
C LYS A 73 -33.89 0.84 -4.05
N GLY A 74 -32.58 1.00 -3.91
CA GLY A 74 -31.97 1.49 -2.67
C GLY A 74 -32.15 3.00 -2.61
N SER A 75 -32.75 3.50 -1.54
CA SER A 75 -32.93 4.91 -1.21
C SER A 75 -31.59 5.67 -1.25
N GLY A 76 -31.27 6.25 -2.41
CA GLY A 76 -30.15 7.17 -2.58
C GLY A 76 -30.56 8.58 -2.20
N HIS A 77 -30.24 8.99 -0.98
CA HIS A 77 -30.21 10.40 -0.62
C HIS A 77 -29.06 11.06 -1.39
N ASN A 78 -29.42 11.85 -2.40
CA ASN A 78 -28.50 12.69 -3.15
C ASN A 78 -28.27 13.97 -2.31
N GLN A 79 -27.45 13.88 -1.27
CA GLN A 79 -27.06 15.05 -0.47
C GLN A 79 -25.91 15.77 -1.18
N GLY A 80 -26.25 16.90 -1.81
CA GLY A 80 -25.29 17.84 -2.36
C GLY A 80 -24.42 18.44 -1.24
N CYS A 81 -23.13 18.59 -1.53
CA CYS A 81 -22.20 19.31 -0.67
C CYS A 81 -22.54 20.81 -0.71
N GLY A 82 -23.34 21.27 0.24
CA GLY A 82 -23.77 22.66 0.37
C GLY A 82 -23.53 23.19 1.78
N GLU A 83 -23.08 24.45 1.86
CA GLU A 83 -23.01 25.27 3.07
C GLU A 83 -24.35 25.21 3.83
N GLY A 84 -24.37 24.65 5.04
CA GLY A 84 -25.55 24.68 5.89
C GLY A 84 -25.51 23.67 7.05
N THR A 85 -25.44 24.22 8.27
CA THR A 85 -25.76 23.62 9.58
C THR A 85 -24.94 22.43 10.10
N TYR A 86 -24.04 22.75 11.05
CA TYR A 86 -23.77 22.08 12.34
C TYR A 86 -23.79 20.54 12.41
N THR A 87 -23.11 19.88 11.47
CA THR A 87 -22.58 18.53 11.70
C THR A 87 -21.10 18.51 11.30
N PRO A 88 -20.21 17.85 12.07
CA PRO A 88 -18.83 17.66 11.64
C PRO A 88 -18.83 16.70 10.44
N GLN A 89 -18.83 17.29 9.25
CA GLN A 89 -18.84 16.57 7.98
C GLN A 89 -17.40 16.21 7.58
N PRO A 90 -17.15 14.99 7.07
CA PRO A 90 -15.90 14.71 6.39
C PRO A 90 -15.74 15.62 5.15
N PRO A 91 -14.50 15.83 4.66
CA PRO A 91 -14.25 16.61 3.46
C PRO A 91 -15.04 16.06 2.27
N CYS A 92 -15.41 16.94 1.35
CA CYS A 92 -16.06 16.53 0.10
C CYS A 92 -15.17 15.53 -0.64
N MET A 93 -15.75 14.59 -1.40
CA MET A 93 -15.00 13.54 -2.11
C MET A 93 -13.82 14.08 -2.96
N LYS A 94 -13.97 15.26 -3.58
CA LYS A 94 -12.89 15.95 -4.32
C LYS A 94 -11.74 16.41 -3.41
N GLU A 95 -12.06 16.93 -2.24
CA GLU A 95 -11.10 17.39 -1.25
C GLU A 95 -10.38 16.22 -0.59
N THR A 96 -11.10 15.16 -0.22
CA THR A 96 -10.54 13.88 0.23
C THR A 96 -9.51 13.33 -0.75
N PHE A 97 -9.85 13.31 -2.05
CA PHE A 97 -8.92 12.87 -3.09
C PHE A 97 -7.67 13.76 -3.16
N LEU A 98 -7.83 15.09 -3.11
CA LEU A 98 -6.71 16.03 -3.11
C LEU A 98 -5.80 15.81 -1.90
N VAL A 99 -6.37 15.71 -0.71
CA VAL A 99 -5.64 15.52 0.54
C VAL A 99 -4.84 14.22 0.48
N LEU A 100 -5.50 13.10 0.16
CA LEU A 100 -4.85 11.78 0.13
C LEU A 100 -3.77 11.70 -0.95
N SER A 101 -4.07 12.18 -2.16
CA SER A 101 -3.12 12.14 -3.28
C SER A 101 -1.91 13.01 -3.03
N LEU A 102 -2.08 14.20 -2.44
CA LEU A 102 -0.96 15.09 -2.11
C LEU A 102 -0.10 14.52 -0.99
N HIS A 103 -0.68 13.97 0.07
CA HIS A 103 0.10 13.27 1.11
C HIS A 103 0.96 12.16 0.50
N ASN A 104 0.38 11.27 -0.30
CA ASN A 104 1.12 10.17 -0.92
C ASN A 104 2.19 10.69 -1.90
N LYS A 105 1.92 11.75 -2.66
CA LYS A 105 2.90 12.40 -3.52
C LYS A 105 4.10 12.91 -2.71
N LEU A 106 3.86 13.64 -1.62
CA LEU A 106 4.91 14.20 -0.77
C LEU A 106 5.72 13.09 -0.08
N ARG A 107 5.05 12.06 0.46
CA ARG A 107 5.68 10.87 1.05
C ARG A 107 6.60 10.13 0.07
N SER A 108 6.26 10.10 -1.21
CA SER A 108 7.09 9.45 -2.24
C SER A 108 8.35 10.23 -2.63
N LYS A 109 8.46 11.51 -2.21
CA LYS A 109 9.52 12.45 -2.60
C LYS A 109 10.42 12.87 -1.43
N VAL A 110 10.36 12.15 -0.31
CA VAL A 110 11.20 12.46 0.86
C VAL A 110 12.67 12.27 0.54
N GLN A 111 13.49 13.12 1.17
CA GLN A 111 14.94 13.03 1.11
C GLN A 111 15.48 12.98 2.56
N PRO A 112 16.32 11.99 2.91
CA PRO A 112 16.75 10.86 2.08
C PRO A 112 15.61 9.89 1.69
N PRO A 113 15.79 9.02 0.68
CA PRO A 113 14.72 8.16 0.22
C PRO A 113 14.33 7.14 1.31
N ALA A 114 13.04 6.81 1.36
CA ALA A 114 12.48 5.94 2.40
C ALA A 114 12.24 4.51 1.91
N ALA A 115 12.87 3.54 2.56
CA ALA A 115 12.79 2.12 2.20
C ALA A 115 11.44 1.47 2.53
N ASN A 116 10.73 1.98 3.54
CA ASN A 116 9.56 1.34 4.14
C ASN A 116 8.33 2.27 4.22
N MET A 117 8.25 3.31 3.39
CA MET A 117 7.18 4.31 3.47
C MET A 117 5.82 3.70 3.05
N GLN A 118 4.90 3.51 3.98
CA GLN A 118 3.57 2.99 3.68
C GLN A 118 2.73 4.02 2.90
N LYS A 119 1.98 3.54 1.90
CA LYS A 119 0.95 4.32 1.21
C LYS A 119 -0.23 4.53 2.14
N LEU A 120 -0.67 5.78 2.24
CA LEU A 120 -1.87 6.12 3.01
C LEU A 120 -3.13 5.77 2.21
N GLU A 121 -4.09 5.21 2.90
CA GLU A 121 -5.48 5.06 2.47
C GLU A 121 -6.40 5.96 3.31
N TRP A 122 -7.52 6.40 2.72
CA TRP A 122 -8.50 7.19 3.45
C TRP A 122 -9.28 6.32 4.43
N SER A 123 -9.49 6.83 5.64
CA SER A 123 -10.37 6.25 6.65
C SER A 123 -11.48 7.22 6.98
N GLU A 124 -12.73 6.83 6.71
CA GLU A 124 -13.91 7.66 6.99
C GLU A 124 -14.06 7.95 8.49
N GLU A 125 -13.68 6.99 9.35
CA GLU A 125 -13.72 7.20 10.80
C GLU A 125 -12.69 8.25 11.24
N LEU A 126 -11.47 8.20 10.72
CA LEU A 126 -10.47 9.24 10.98
C LEU A 126 -10.91 10.60 10.42
N GLY A 127 -11.59 10.61 9.26
CA GLY A 127 -12.14 11.81 8.65
C GLY A 127 -13.20 12.45 9.54
N ARG A 128 -14.09 11.65 10.13
CA ARG A 128 -15.10 12.11 11.10
C ARG A 128 -14.45 12.68 12.37
N LEU A 129 -13.44 12.01 12.92
CA LEU A 129 -12.70 12.50 14.09
C LEU A 129 -12.00 13.83 13.82
N ALA A 130 -11.31 13.94 12.68
CA ALA A 130 -10.65 15.17 12.26
C ALA A 130 -11.66 16.29 11.96
N GLY A 131 -12.80 15.97 11.35
CA GLY A 131 -13.92 16.91 11.15
C GLY A 131 -14.47 17.45 12.45
N ALA A 132 -14.66 16.61 13.47
CA ALA A 132 -15.08 17.05 14.80
C ALA A 132 -14.05 17.94 15.48
N ARG A 133 -12.75 17.61 15.37
CA ARG A 133 -11.65 18.42 15.91
C ARG A 133 -11.57 19.80 15.23
N ALA A 134 -11.74 19.86 13.91
CA ALA A 134 -11.80 21.12 13.20
C ALA A 134 -13.05 21.93 13.58
N ALA A 135 -14.22 21.28 13.74
CA ALA A 135 -15.47 21.91 14.14
C ALA A 135 -15.44 22.50 15.54
N SER A 136 -14.62 21.95 16.45
CA SER A 136 -14.35 22.55 17.75
C SER A 136 -13.34 23.69 17.69
N CYS A 137 -12.98 24.17 16.51
CA CYS A 137 -12.01 25.24 16.29
C CYS A 137 -10.64 25.00 16.95
N LEU A 138 -10.27 23.72 17.05
CA LEU A 138 -9.06 23.25 17.75
C LEU A 138 -9.01 23.67 19.23
N GLU A 139 -10.13 24.11 19.80
CA GLU A 139 -10.24 24.46 21.21
C GLU A 139 -10.08 23.25 22.12
N GLY A 140 -9.65 23.51 23.36
CA GLY A 140 -9.34 22.47 24.33
C GLY A 140 -7.93 21.88 24.17
N PRO A 141 -7.58 20.89 25.00
CA PRO A 141 -6.25 20.31 24.99
C PRO A 141 -5.99 19.63 23.64
N ALA A 142 -4.78 19.84 23.12
CA ALA A 142 -4.32 19.10 21.96
C ALA A 142 -4.42 17.59 22.26
N PRO A 143 -4.91 16.77 21.30
CA PRO A 143 -4.97 15.35 21.49
C PRO A 143 -3.58 14.81 21.86
N PRO A 144 -3.46 13.96 22.90
CA PRO A 144 -2.17 13.40 23.26
C PRO A 144 -1.63 12.59 22.08
N PRO A 145 -0.31 12.62 21.83
CA PRO A 145 0.30 11.69 20.88
C PRO A 145 0.03 10.27 21.37
N ALA A 146 -0.84 9.55 20.67
CA ALA A 146 -1.13 8.16 20.99
C ALA A 146 -0.41 7.27 19.98
N PRO A 147 0.14 6.11 20.38
CA PRO A 147 0.69 5.15 19.44
C PRO A 147 -0.34 4.75 18.36
N GLN A 148 -1.62 4.76 18.73
CA GLN A 148 -2.71 4.40 17.81
C GLN A 148 -3.10 5.55 16.87
N LEU A 149 -2.88 6.81 17.27
CA LEU A 149 -3.38 7.97 16.55
C LEU A 149 -2.46 9.19 16.64
N GLY A 150 -2.05 9.67 15.47
CA GLY A 150 -1.24 10.87 15.28
C GLY A 150 -2.09 12.03 14.80
N TRP A 151 -1.68 13.25 15.09
CA TRP A 151 -2.43 14.46 14.79
C TRP A 151 -1.55 15.54 14.16
N SER A 152 -2.12 16.30 13.23
CA SER A 152 -1.56 17.53 12.67
C SER A 152 -2.67 18.55 12.54
N GLU A 153 -2.47 19.72 13.13
CA GLU A 153 -3.52 20.72 13.33
C GLU A 153 -2.98 22.11 13.02
N VAL A 154 -3.78 22.95 12.37
CA VAL A 154 -3.43 24.36 12.17
C VAL A 154 -4.68 25.21 12.09
N LEU A 155 -4.64 26.39 12.71
CA LEU A 155 -5.63 27.44 12.56
C LEU A 155 -5.01 28.56 11.71
N LEU A 156 -5.62 28.89 10.58
CA LEU A 156 -5.16 29.94 9.67
C LEU A 156 -6.24 31.00 9.50
N PRO A 157 -5.91 32.26 9.15
CA PRO A 157 -6.90 33.24 8.75
C PRO A 157 -7.76 32.72 7.59
N ALA A 158 -9.07 32.98 7.60
CA ALA A 158 -9.96 32.50 6.55
C ALA A 158 -9.54 33.03 5.18
N GLY A 159 -9.47 32.14 4.18
CA GLY A 159 -9.00 32.50 2.83
C GLY A 159 -7.48 32.47 2.65
N ALA A 160 -6.71 32.07 3.67
CA ALA A 160 -5.25 31.86 3.54
C ALA A 160 -4.89 30.68 2.61
N GLY A 161 -5.83 29.79 2.32
CA GLY A 161 -5.66 28.67 1.40
C GLY A 161 -6.45 27.44 1.84
N GLY A 162 -6.49 26.41 0.98
CA GLY A 162 -7.07 25.11 1.31
C GLY A 162 -6.03 24.09 1.79
N PHE A 163 -6.43 22.83 1.92
CA PHE A 163 -5.53 21.74 2.31
C PHE A 163 -4.25 21.65 1.48
N GLY A 164 -4.30 21.96 0.18
CA GLY A 164 -3.10 21.96 -0.67
C GLY A 164 -1.98 22.86 -0.12
N ALA A 165 -2.32 24.07 0.32
CA ALA A 165 -1.36 25.00 0.91
C ALA A 165 -0.88 24.52 2.29
N VAL A 166 -1.80 24.02 3.12
CA VAL A 166 -1.48 23.49 4.46
C VAL A 166 -0.50 22.32 4.39
N LEU A 167 -0.70 21.38 3.46
CA LEU A 167 0.16 20.20 3.33
C LEU A 167 1.56 20.57 2.81
N GLU A 168 1.67 21.52 1.89
CA GLU A 168 2.97 22.03 1.45
C GLU A 168 3.69 22.79 2.57
N LEU A 169 2.96 23.56 3.40
CA LEU A 169 3.52 24.22 4.59
C LEU A 169 4.06 23.22 5.61
N TRP A 170 3.28 22.18 5.94
CA TRP A 170 3.71 21.11 6.82
C TRP A 170 4.92 20.36 6.25
N PHE A 171 4.93 20.06 4.95
CA PHE A 171 6.06 19.39 4.32
C PHE A 171 7.32 20.27 4.28
N ALA A 172 7.17 21.58 4.11
CA ALA A 172 8.28 22.53 4.08
C ALA A 172 9.06 22.61 5.40
N GLU A 173 8.47 22.20 6.53
CA GLU A 173 9.21 22.05 7.79
C GLU A 173 10.40 21.08 7.65
N GLY A 174 10.31 20.10 6.74
CA GLY A 174 11.39 19.17 6.42
C GLY A 174 12.70 19.84 5.97
N ARG A 175 12.65 21.08 5.47
CA ARG A 175 13.86 21.88 5.15
C ARG A 175 14.69 22.22 6.39
N ARG A 176 14.07 22.20 7.56
CA ARG A 176 14.70 22.45 8.87
C ARG A 176 14.86 21.16 9.68
N TYR A 177 14.49 20.01 9.14
CA TYR A 177 14.60 18.72 9.80
C TYR A 177 15.90 18.02 9.38
N ASP A 178 16.74 17.70 10.35
CA ASP A 178 17.92 16.86 10.15
C ASP A 178 17.55 15.40 10.39
N TYR A 179 17.51 14.61 9.32
CA TYR A 179 17.17 13.19 9.39
C TYR A 179 18.22 12.36 10.15
N GLY A 180 19.51 12.70 10.06
CA GLY A 180 20.57 11.93 10.71
C GLY A 180 20.52 12.02 12.23
N THR A 181 20.12 13.17 12.75
CA THR A 181 19.97 13.41 14.20
C THR A 181 18.53 13.29 14.69
N GLY A 182 17.55 13.28 13.78
CA GLY A 182 16.13 13.28 14.10
C GLY A 182 15.63 14.59 14.70
N ARG A 183 16.38 15.69 14.58
CA ARG A 183 16.11 16.97 15.25
C ARG A 183 15.69 18.06 14.27
N CYS A 184 14.88 19.00 14.75
CA CYS A 184 14.52 20.21 14.03
C CYS A 184 15.51 21.35 14.36
N ALA A 185 15.76 22.26 13.42
CA ALA A 185 16.72 23.34 13.59
C ALA A 185 16.26 24.38 14.63
N GLY A 186 17.09 24.61 15.66
CA GLY A 186 16.90 25.68 16.65
C GLY A 186 15.53 25.63 17.32
N ASN A 187 14.79 26.74 17.25
CA ASN A 187 13.44 26.90 17.82
C ASN A 187 12.32 26.53 16.83
N ALA A 188 12.63 25.89 15.71
CA ALA A 188 11.60 25.48 14.74
C ALA A 188 10.86 24.22 15.21
N THR A 189 9.62 24.06 14.72
CA THR A 189 8.88 22.81 14.80
C THR A 189 8.93 22.09 13.46
N CYS A 190 9.10 20.77 13.53
CA CYS A 190 9.07 19.84 12.39
C CYS A 190 8.02 18.74 12.59
N ARG A 191 7.15 18.89 13.60
CA ARG A 191 6.21 17.86 14.05
C ARG A 191 5.18 17.51 12.97
N HIS A 192 4.77 18.47 12.15
CA HIS A 192 3.83 18.22 11.06
C HIS A 192 4.52 17.48 9.92
N TYR A 193 5.75 17.88 9.57
CA TYR A 193 6.55 17.14 8.59
C TYR A 193 6.73 15.69 9.01
N THR A 194 7.25 15.43 10.22
CA THR A 194 7.55 14.07 10.68
C THR A 194 6.29 13.20 10.74
N GLN A 195 5.14 13.77 11.12
CA GLN A 195 3.86 13.05 11.09
C GLN A 195 3.42 12.72 9.64
N LEU A 196 3.50 13.70 8.74
CA LEU A 196 3.13 13.55 7.32
C LEU A 196 3.96 12.45 6.65
N VAL A 197 5.26 12.35 7.00
CA VAL A 197 6.19 11.35 6.47
C VAL A 197 6.40 10.13 7.37
N TRP A 198 5.50 9.88 8.32
CA TRP A 198 5.65 8.73 9.22
C TRP A 198 5.37 7.41 8.49
N ALA A 199 6.37 6.55 8.36
CA ALA A 199 6.34 5.37 7.49
C ALA A 199 5.31 4.33 7.89
N THR A 200 5.05 4.15 9.18
CA THR A 200 4.11 3.12 9.65
C THR A 200 2.65 3.52 9.49
N ALA A 201 2.36 4.83 9.37
CA ALA A 201 1.01 5.31 9.16
C ALA A 201 0.47 4.81 7.82
N GLY A 202 -0.63 4.05 7.88
CA GLY A 202 -1.30 3.47 6.71
C GLY A 202 -2.69 4.07 6.43
N GLN A 203 -3.27 4.76 7.42
CA GLN A 203 -4.58 5.41 7.30
C GLN A 203 -4.50 6.90 7.60
N LEU A 204 -5.32 7.66 6.88
CA LEU A 204 -5.45 9.11 7.00
C LEU A 204 -6.93 9.50 7.00
N GLY A 205 -7.28 10.47 7.84
CA GLY A 205 -8.52 11.23 7.70
C GLY A 205 -8.29 12.67 8.11
N CYS A 206 -8.88 13.62 7.39
CA CYS A 206 -8.74 15.04 7.65
C CYS A 206 -10.09 15.73 7.66
N GLY A 207 -10.17 16.92 8.25
CA GLY A 207 -11.35 17.75 8.28
C GLY A 207 -10.97 19.23 8.36
N ARG A 208 -11.82 20.10 7.81
CA ARG A 208 -11.68 21.55 7.95
C ARG A 208 -12.98 22.20 8.38
N HIS A 209 -12.88 23.30 9.09
CA HIS A 209 -14.04 24.06 9.55
C HIS A 209 -13.72 25.55 9.62
N ARG A 210 -14.71 26.38 9.30
CA ARG A 210 -14.57 27.83 9.42
C ARG A 210 -14.97 28.25 10.84
N CYS A 211 -14.05 28.91 11.51
CA CYS A 211 -14.16 29.27 12.91
C CYS A 211 -14.41 30.77 13.08
N PRO A 212 -15.43 31.18 13.84
CA PRO A 212 -15.50 32.55 14.31
C PRO A 212 -14.37 32.79 15.31
N GLY A 213 -13.84 34.00 15.36
CA GLY A 213 -12.75 34.33 16.27
C GLY A 213 -12.69 35.83 16.56
N PRO A 214 -12.12 36.22 17.73
CA PRO A 214 -12.03 37.62 18.15
C PRO A 214 -11.14 38.46 17.23
N HIS A 215 -10.23 37.82 16.50
CA HIS A 215 -9.34 38.44 15.52
C HIS A 215 -9.82 38.31 14.08
N GLY A 216 -11.09 37.92 13.89
CA GLY A 216 -11.70 37.67 12.58
C GLY A 216 -11.89 36.19 12.26
N PRO A 217 -12.56 35.87 11.14
CA PRO A 217 -12.84 34.50 10.74
C PRO A 217 -11.54 33.75 10.43
N SER A 218 -11.44 32.54 10.96
CA SER A 218 -10.32 31.62 10.73
C SER A 218 -10.80 30.32 10.08
N GLU A 219 -9.90 29.52 9.55
CA GLU A 219 -10.13 28.16 9.09
C GLU A 219 -9.24 27.19 9.89
N ALA A 220 -9.88 26.25 10.57
CA ALA A 220 -9.24 25.15 11.27
C ALA A 220 -9.04 23.97 10.30
N PHE A 221 -7.85 23.39 10.32
CA PHE A 221 -7.51 22.18 9.60
C PHE A 221 -6.98 21.15 10.58
N ALA A 222 -7.50 19.93 10.51
CA ALA A 222 -7.04 18.81 11.31
C ALA A 222 -6.86 17.57 10.43
N CYS A 223 -5.80 16.81 10.68
CA CYS A 223 -5.56 15.50 10.09
C CYS A 223 -5.17 14.50 11.17
N ALA A 224 -5.79 13.33 11.11
CA ALA A 224 -5.60 12.20 12.00
C ALA A 224 -4.98 11.02 11.21
N TYR A 225 -3.98 10.37 11.81
CA TYR A 225 -3.15 9.33 11.17
C TYR A 225 -3.14 8.06 12.01
N SER A 226 -3.29 6.89 11.39
CA SER A 226 -3.22 5.62 12.10
C SER A 226 -2.31 4.59 11.39
N PRO A 227 -1.40 3.92 12.13
CA PRO A 227 -0.93 4.26 13.48
C PRO A 227 -0.36 5.68 13.57
N GLY A 228 -0.33 6.23 14.78
CA GLY A 228 0.21 7.56 15.02
C GLY A 228 1.72 7.65 14.79
N GLY A 229 2.24 8.87 14.65
CA GLY A 229 3.67 9.11 14.52
C GLY A 229 4.24 10.01 15.61
N ASN A 230 5.49 10.42 15.43
CA ASN A 230 6.25 11.30 16.32
C ASN A 230 6.48 10.70 17.71
N TRP A 231 6.92 9.45 17.74
CA TRP A 231 7.16 8.74 19.00
C TRP A 231 8.58 8.97 19.49
N GLU A 232 8.74 8.91 20.80
CA GLU A 232 10.03 8.97 21.46
C GLU A 232 10.20 7.73 22.33
N VAL A 233 11.42 7.20 22.38
CA VAL A 233 11.80 6.09 23.26
C VAL A 233 12.90 6.59 24.16
N ALA A 234 12.66 6.57 25.47
CA ALA A 234 13.60 7.09 26.47
C ALA A 234 14.10 8.52 26.17
N GLY A 235 13.21 9.41 25.72
CA GLY A 235 13.52 10.80 25.38
C GLY A 235 14.29 10.99 24.07
N THR A 236 14.46 9.92 23.28
CA THR A 236 15.09 9.99 21.95
C THR A 236 14.00 9.87 20.87
N PRO A 237 13.89 10.83 19.94
CA PRO A 237 12.91 10.77 18.87
C PRO A 237 13.21 9.61 17.91
N ILE A 238 12.17 8.83 17.58
CA ILE A 238 12.27 7.82 16.52
C ILE A 238 12.24 8.54 15.17
N LEU A 239 13.10 8.11 14.25
CA LEU A 239 13.10 8.60 12.87
C LEU A 239 11.77 8.23 12.17
N PRO A 240 11.21 9.14 11.35
CA PRO A 240 9.89 8.93 10.77
C PRO A 240 9.83 7.76 9.78
N TYR A 241 10.95 7.37 9.19
CA TYR A 241 11.05 6.26 8.26
C TYR A 241 12.44 5.62 8.33
N LYS A 242 12.67 4.51 7.60
CA LYS A 242 14.00 3.94 7.39
C LYS A 242 14.56 4.42 6.06
N GLN A 243 15.78 4.94 6.09
CA GLN A 243 16.49 5.36 4.90
C GLN A 243 16.87 4.15 4.04
N GLY A 244 16.70 4.28 2.72
CA GLY A 244 17.15 3.31 1.73
C GLY A 244 16.39 3.44 0.42
N PRO A 245 16.71 2.62 -0.61
CA PRO A 245 15.98 2.63 -1.87
C PRO A 245 14.48 2.42 -1.62
N TRP A 246 13.63 3.21 -2.27
CA TRP A 246 12.18 3.12 -2.04
C TRP A 246 11.67 1.70 -2.24
N CYS A 247 10.78 1.28 -1.33
CA CYS A 247 10.20 -0.06 -1.28
C CYS A 247 11.18 -1.23 -1.00
N SER A 248 12.45 -0.99 -0.65
CA SER A 248 13.39 -2.07 -0.33
C SER A 248 13.11 -2.77 1.00
N LEU A 249 12.29 -2.17 1.88
CA LEU A 249 11.92 -2.71 3.19
C LEU A 249 10.39 -2.71 3.41
N CYS A 250 9.61 -3.02 2.38
CA CYS A 250 8.18 -3.26 2.56
C CYS A 250 7.97 -4.57 3.34
N THR A 251 7.33 -4.49 4.50
CA THR A 251 7.34 -5.55 5.52
C THR A 251 6.24 -6.59 5.38
N ALA A 252 5.26 -6.40 4.48
CA ALA A 252 4.22 -7.41 4.27
C ALA A 252 4.71 -8.49 3.28
N GLY A 253 4.43 -9.76 3.58
CA GLY A 253 4.80 -10.90 2.70
C GLY A 253 4.21 -10.83 1.29
N LEU A 254 3.19 -9.99 1.09
CA LEU A 254 2.58 -9.70 -0.22
C LEU A 254 2.59 -8.19 -0.55
N SER A 255 3.54 -7.45 0.00
CA SER A 255 3.66 -6.02 -0.27
C SER A 255 4.08 -5.76 -1.72
N GLY A 256 3.45 -4.74 -2.32
CA GLY A 256 3.82 -4.16 -3.60
C GLY A 256 4.50 -2.81 -3.42
N CYS A 257 5.19 -2.37 -4.47
CA CYS A 257 5.71 -1.02 -4.56
C CYS A 257 4.80 -0.20 -5.48
N PHE A 258 4.03 0.72 -4.89
CA PHE A 258 3.28 1.72 -5.62
C PHE A 258 4.24 2.79 -6.14
N LYS A 259 4.62 2.69 -7.41
CA LYS A 259 5.52 3.65 -8.06
C LYS A 259 4.78 4.95 -8.37
N SER A 260 5.46 6.07 -8.16
CA SER A 260 4.98 7.35 -8.66
C SER A 260 4.99 7.37 -10.20
N TRP A 261 4.15 8.21 -10.80
CA TRP A 261 4.03 8.34 -12.26
C TRP A 261 5.34 8.80 -12.94
N ASP A 262 6.15 9.57 -12.22
CA ASP A 262 7.47 10.04 -12.66
C ASP A 262 8.59 9.02 -12.39
N HIS A 263 8.26 7.83 -11.85
CA HIS A 263 9.20 6.76 -11.48
C HIS A 263 10.33 7.17 -10.53
N SER A 264 10.27 8.36 -9.94
CA SER A 264 11.28 8.91 -9.03
C SER A 264 10.97 8.66 -7.55
N GLY A 265 10.02 7.78 -7.25
CA GLY A 265 9.59 7.47 -5.89
C GLY A 265 8.70 6.24 -5.83
N GLY A 266 8.49 5.74 -4.61
CA GLY A 266 7.67 4.57 -4.36
C GLY A 266 7.14 4.54 -2.93
N LEU A 267 5.97 3.93 -2.77
CA LEU A 267 5.35 3.67 -1.47
C LEU A 267 5.06 2.18 -1.34
N CYS A 268 5.28 1.63 -0.15
CA CYS A 268 4.83 0.30 0.20
C CYS A 268 3.30 0.26 0.21
N GLU A 269 2.70 -0.64 -0.54
CA GLU A 269 1.28 -0.92 -0.46
C GLU A 269 1.06 -2.40 -0.20
N VAL A 270 0.01 -2.75 0.54
CA VAL A 270 -0.51 -4.10 0.51
C VAL A 270 -1.64 -4.06 -0.50
N PRO A 271 -1.51 -4.68 -1.69
CA PRO A 271 -2.58 -4.68 -2.66
C PRO A 271 -3.83 -5.28 -2.00
N ARG A 272 -5.01 -4.69 -2.24
CA ARG A 272 -6.29 -5.28 -1.78
C ARG A 272 -6.46 -6.74 -2.19
N ASN A 273 -5.86 -7.09 -3.33
CA ASN A 273 -5.69 -8.46 -3.77
C ASN A 273 -4.18 -8.75 -3.92
N PRO A 274 -3.52 -9.16 -2.83
CA PRO A 274 -2.08 -9.38 -2.84
C PRO A 274 -1.65 -10.50 -3.80
N CYS A 275 -2.52 -11.48 -4.01
CA CYS A 275 -2.31 -12.60 -4.92
C CYS A 275 -2.40 -12.22 -6.40
N ARG A 276 -2.84 -10.99 -6.71
CA ARG A 276 -3.07 -10.48 -8.08
C ARG A 276 -3.92 -11.44 -8.94
N MET A 277 -4.87 -12.15 -8.31
CA MET A 277 -5.70 -13.16 -8.97
C MET A 277 -7.09 -13.21 -8.37
N SER A 278 -8.12 -13.48 -9.16
CA SER A 278 -9.50 -13.52 -8.68
C SER A 278 -10.14 -14.87 -8.97
N CYS A 279 -10.90 -15.38 -8.02
CA CYS A 279 -11.69 -16.59 -8.21
C CYS A 279 -12.94 -16.28 -9.03
N ARG A 280 -13.30 -17.20 -9.92
CA ARG A 280 -14.53 -17.15 -10.72
C ARG A 280 -15.67 -17.86 -10.00
N ASN A 281 -16.88 -17.70 -10.52
CA ASN A 281 -18.08 -18.43 -10.10
C ASN A 281 -18.33 -18.37 -8.58
N SER A 282 -18.10 -17.20 -7.97
CA SER A 282 -18.25 -16.99 -6.51
C SER A 282 -17.29 -17.80 -5.63
N GLY A 283 -16.16 -18.29 -6.18
CA GLY A 283 -15.09 -18.88 -5.40
C GLY A 283 -14.46 -17.89 -4.41
N ARG A 284 -13.97 -18.41 -3.29
CA ARG A 284 -13.36 -17.60 -2.22
C ARG A 284 -11.85 -17.67 -2.32
N LEU A 285 -11.18 -16.53 -2.48
CA LEU A 285 -9.72 -16.47 -2.48
C LEU A 285 -9.20 -16.52 -1.04
N ASP A 286 -8.36 -17.51 -0.75
CA ASP A 286 -7.52 -17.50 0.43
C ASP A 286 -6.28 -16.64 0.16
N MET A 287 -6.16 -15.53 0.90
CA MET A 287 -5.07 -14.56 0.73
C MET A 287 -3.74 -15.05 1.30
N SER A 288 -3.74 -16.10 2.13
CA SER A 288 -2.52 -16.66 2.73
C SER A 288 -1.82 -17.65 1.81
N SER A 289 -2.59 -18.51 1.14
CA SER A 289 -2.10 -19.51 0.20
C SER A 289 -2.18 -19.05 -1.27
N CYS A 290 -2.90 -17.97 -1.54
CA CYS A 290 -3.23 -17.50 -2.88
C CYS A 290 -3.90 -18.58 -3.75
N GLN A 291 -4.83 -19.32 -3.14
CA GLN A 291 -5.62 -20.36 -3.79
C GLN A 291 -7.11 -20.05 -3.70
N CYS A 292 -7.87 -20.51 -4.68
CA CYS A 292 -9.32 -20.39 -4.70
C CYS A 292 -9.98 -21.61 -4.07
N ALA A 293 -10.76 -21.41 -3.02
CA ALA A 293 -11.75 -22.38 -2.57
C ALA A 293 -12.97 -22.32 -3.50
N CYS A 294 -13.16 -23.38 -4.27
CA CYS A 294 -14.23 -23.44 -5.27
C CYS A 294 -15.54 -23.92 -4.66
N PRO A 295 -16.68 -23.34 -5.07
CA PRO A 295 -17.98 -23.83 -4.65
C PRO A 295 -18.24 -25.21 -5.27
N PRO A 296 -19.18 -26.00 -4.69
CA PRO A 296 -19.55 -27.31 -5.21
C PRO A 296 -19.88 -27.27 -6.71
N GLY A 297 -19.34 -28.21 -7.48
CA GLY A 297 -19.54 -28.24 -8.94
C GLY A 297 -18.54 -27.41 -9.75
N TYR A 298 -17.55 -26.78 -9.12
CA TYR A 298 -16.47 -26.07 -9.80
C TYR A 298 -15.09 -26.49 -9.31
N THR A 299 -14.13 -26.51 -10.24
CA THR A 299 -12.74 -26.87 -9.99
C THR A 299 -11.78 -25.99 -10.81
N GLY A 300 -10.48 -26.24 -10.67
CA GLY A 300 -9.39 -25.49 -11.29
C GLY A 300 -8.89 -24.35 -10.41
N ARG A 301 -7.69 -23.85 -10.74
CA ARG A 301 -6.96 -22.84 -9.96
C ARG A 301 -7.76 -21.56 -9.65
N TYR A 302 -8.70 -21.18 -10.52
CA TYR A 302 -9.55 -20.01 -10.40
C TYR A 302 -11.03 -20.36 -10.34
N CYS A 303 -11.39 -21.62 -10.08
CA CYS A 303 -12.78 -22.13 -10.14
C CYS A 303 -13.45 -21.93 -11.50
N GLN A 304 -12.64 -21.97 -12.56
CA GLN A 304 -13.10 -21.70 -13.93
C GLN A 304 -13.73 -22.91 -14.61
N VAL A 305 -13.46 -24.12 -14.12
CA VAL A 305 -13.93 -25.36 -14.73
C VAL A 305 -15.18 -25.83 -13.99
N ARG A 306 -16.26 -26.12 -14.72
CA ARG A 306 -17.44 -26.77 -14.15
C ARG A 306 -17.21 -28.27 -14.13
N CYS A 307 -17.52 -28.92 -13.01
CA CYS A 307 -17.31 -30.34 -12.86
C CYS A 307 -18.27 -31.13 -13.75
N SER A 308 -17.68 -31.99 -14.57
CA SER A 308 -18.36 -32.91 -15.47
C SER A 308 -17.56 -34.20 -15.53
N GLY A 309 -18.23 -35.33 -15.37
CA GLY A 309 -17.62 -36.65 -15.46
C GLY A 309 -18.67 -37.68 -15.86
N GLN A 310 -18.23 -38.73 -16.56
CA GLN A 310 -19.01 -39.92 -16.82
C GLN A 310 -18.42 -41.04 -15.97
N CYS A 311 -19.23 -41.65 -15.12
CA CYS A 311 -18.83 -42.80 -14.32
C CYS A 311 -19.36 -44.05 -15.02
N LEU A 312 -18.50 -45.00 -15.35
CA LEU A 312 -18.89 -46.24 -16.03
C LEU A 312 -19.75 -47.12 -15.10
N HIS A 313 -19.21 -47.44 -13.92
CA HIS A 313 -19.87 -48.25 -12.90
C HIS A 313 -20.01 -47.45 -11.59
N GLY A 314 -20.89 -46.45 -11.61
CA GLY A 314 -21.16 -45.64 -10.44
C GLY A 314 -21.93 -44.34 -10.73
N ARG A 315 -21.93 -43.44 -9.74
CA ARG A 315 -22.61 -42.13 -9.85
C ARG A 315 -21.64 -40.97 -9.71
N PHE A 316 -21.80 -39.94 -10.55
CA PHE A 316 -20.99 -38.72 -10.48
C PHE A 316 -21.50 -37.79 -9.38
N ARG A 317 -20.65 -37.45 -8.42
CA ARG A 317 -20.91 -36.40 -7.43
C ARG A 317 -20.39 -35.07 -7.96
N LYS A 318 -21.31 -34.16 -8.29
CA LYS A 318 -20.95 -32.83 -8.79
C LYS A 318 -20.26 -32.01 -7.71
N GLU A 319 -20.59 -32.22 -6.45
CA GLU A 319 -20.10 -31.43 -5.32
C GLU A 319 -18.59 -31.64 -5.08
N GLU A 320 -18.15 -32.88 -5.20
CA GLU A 320 -16.75 -33.30 -4.98
C GLU A 320 -15.99 -33.55 -6.28
N CYS A 321 -16.69 -33.41 -7.42
CA CYS A 321 -16.14 -33.58 -8.76
C CYS A 321 -15.49 -34.97 -8.95
N SER A 322 -16.11 -35.99 -8.37
CA SER A 322 -15.60 -37.35 -8.29
C SER A 322 -16.70 -38.39 -8.56
N CYS A 323 -16.29 -39.58 -9.00
CA CYS A 323 -17.19 -40.71 -9.14
C CYS A 323 -17.26 -41.51 -7.83
N LEU A 324 -18.47 -41.85 -7.41
CA LEU A 324 -18.71 -42.89 -6.41
C LEU A 324 -18.93 -44.20 -7.13
N CYS A 325 -17.98 -45.12 -7.01
CA CYS A 325 -18.01 -46.41 -7.68
C CYS A 325 -18.92 -47.41 -6.96
N ASP A 326 -19.56 -48.25 -7.76
CA ASP A 326 -20.29 -49.41 -7.26
C ASP A 326 -19.32 -50.46 -6.69
N ALA A 327 -19.82 -51.34 -5.83
CA ALA A 327 -19.00 -52.37 -5.20
C ALA A 327 -18.32 -53.26 -6.25
N GLY A 328 -17.00 -53.42 -6.14
CA GLY A 328 -16.21 -54.17 -7.12
C GLY A 328 -15.63 -53.32 -8.25
N TYR A 329 -15.83 -52.00 -8.24
CA TYR A 329 -15.22 -51.06 -9.19
C TYR A 329 -14.47 -49.93 -8.47
N GLY A 330 -13.42 -49.41 -9.12
CA GLY A 330 -12.56 -48.35 -8.60
C GLY A 330 -11.98 -47.46 -9.70
N GLY A 331 -11.12 -46.52 -9.30
CA GLY A 331 -10.52 -45.52 -10.19
C GLY A 331 -11.36 -44.25 -10.34
N ALA A 332 -10.81 -43.22 -10.99
CA ALA A 332 -11.43 -41.89 -11.07
C ALA A 332 -12.77 -41.89 -11.84
N GLU A 333 -12.96 -42.83 -12.77
CA GLU A 333 -14.17 -42.97 -13.60
C GLU A 333 -14.94 -44.28 -13.32
N CYS A 334 -14.54 -45.04 -12.30
CA CYS A 334 -15.11 -46.35 -11.95
C CYS A 334 -15.04 -47.38 -13.09
N GLY A 335 -13.96 -47.36 -13.87
CA GLY A 335 -13.73 -48.26 -15.01
C GLY A 335 -12.87 -49.48 -14.70
N SER A 336 -12.16 -49.51 -13.57
CA SER A 336 -11.34 -50.66 -13.18
C SER A 336 -12.09 -51.55 -12.21
N GLU A 337 -12.18 -52.85 -12.48
CA GLU A 337 -12.65 -53.83 -11.50
C GLU A 337 -11.71 -53.83 -10.29
N SER A 338 -12.23 -53.42 -9.14
CA SER A 338 -11.56 -53.61 -7.86
C SER A 338 -11.81 -55.06 -7.45
N VAL A 339 -10.83 -55.93 -7.71
CA VAL A 339 -10.87 -57.31 -7.23
C VAL A 339 -11.16 -57.28 -5.73
N PRO A 340 -12.21 -57.96 -5.23
CA PRO A 340 -12.42 -58.06 -3.81
C PRO A 340 -11.13 -58.62 -3.21
N ALA A 341 -10.64 -58.03 -2.12
CA ALA A 341 -9.61 -58.68 -1.33
C ALA A 341 -10.19 -60.00 -0.82
N SER A 342 -10.05 -61.07 -1.62
CA SER A 342 -10.31 -62.41 -1.19
C SER A 342 -9.28 -62.66 -0.09
N PHE A 343 -9.79 -62.91 1.10
CA PHE A 343 -9.05 -63.50 2.21
C PHE A 343 -8.32 -64.73 1.68
N ARG A 344 -7.04 -64.56 1.33
CA ARG A 344 -6.13 -65.65 1.05
C ARG A 344 -5.49 -65.99 2.38
N TRP A 345 -5.91 -67.10 2.98
CA TRP A 345 -5.15 -67.75 4.05
C TRP A 345 -3.86 -68.28 3.40
N ASP A 346 -2.82 -67.44 3.31
CA ASP A 346 -1.48 -67.96 3.07
C ASP A 346 -0.87 -68.28 4.43
N VAL A 347 -0.86 -69.57 4.74
CA VAL A 347 -0.06 -70.15 5.82
C VAL A 347 1.41 -69.95 5.43
N GLY A 348 2.08 -69.02 6.10
CA GLY A 348 3.53 -69.03 6.35
C GLY A 348 4.44 -68.55 5.22
N GLU A 349 4.90 -67.29 5.32
CA GLU A 349 6.31 -66.94 5.53
C GLU A 349 6.44 -65.42 5.79
N PRO A 350 7.32 -64.96 6.70
CA PRO A 350 7.45 -63.54 7.01
C PRO A 350 8.22 -62.82 5.91
N SER A 351 7.53 -62.07 5.07
CA SER A 351 8.17 -61.15 4.12
C SER A 351 8.76 -59.94 4.85
N SER A 352 10.08 -59.90 4.84
CA SER A 352 10.97 -58.78 5.20
C SER A 352 10.46 -57.42 4.67
N PHE A 353 10.40 -56.43 5.56
CA PHE A 353 10.26 -55.02 5.19
C PHE A 353 11.63 -54.47 4.76
N THR A 354 11.80 -54.18 3.48
CA THR A 354 12.82 -53.24 3.00
C THR A 354 12.18 -51.89 2.73
N SER A 355 12.50 -50.92 3.58
CA SER A 355 12.17 -49.50 3.38
C SER A 355 13.00 -48.92 2.23
N PHE A 356 12.35 -48.48 1.15
CA PHE A 356 13.00 -47.62 0.16
C PHE A 356 12.66 -46.16 0.47
N ALA A 357 13.60 -45.48 1.13
CA ALA A 357 13.65 -44.03 1.17
C ALA A 357 14.29 -43.53 -0.14
N PHE A 358 13.60 -42.68 -0.89
CA PHE A 358 14.21 -41.95 -2.00
C PHE A 358 15.15 -40.89 -1.45
N GLY A 359 16.46 -41.17 -1.51
CA GLY A 359 17.51 -40.18 -1.31
C GLY A 359 17.61 -39.22 -2.49
N GLN A 360 17.73 -37.92 -2.21
CA GLN A 360 18.12 -36.90 -3.17
C GLN A 360 19.55 -37.16 -3.67
N PRO A 361 19.85 -36.93 -4.96
CA PRO A 361 21.24 -36.89 -5.41
C PRO A 361 21.86 -35.51 -5.09
N ASP A 362 22.95 -35.54 -4.33
CA ASP A 362 23.91 -34.43 -4.24
C ASP A 362 24.52 -34.16 -5.62
N ASN A 363 24.51 -32.89 -6.01
CA ASN A 363 25.11 -32.41 -7.25
C ASN A 363 26.47 -31.79 -6.90
N GLN A 364 27.55 -32.53 -7.11
CA GLN A 364 28.92 -31.99 -7.23
C GLN A 364 29.54 -32.51 -8.52
N GLY A 365 29.88 -31.56 -9.40
CA GLY A 365 30.54 -31.73 -10.68
C GLY A 365 30.73 -30.36 -11.32
#